data_AF-B5JI64-F1
#
_entry.id   AF-B5JI64-F1
#
_cell.length_a   1.000
_cell.length_b   1.000
_cell.length_c   1.000
_cell.angle_alpha   90.00
_cell.angle_beta   90.00
_cell.angle_gamma   90.00
#
_symmetry.space_group_name_H-M   'P 1'
#
loop_
_entity.id
_entity.type
_entity.pdbx_description
1 polymer ?
#
loop_
_entity_poly.entity_id
_entity_poly.type
_entity_poly.pdbx_seq_one_letter_code
_entity_poly.pdbx_strand_id
1 'polypeptide(L)'
;MQKDERNKILVWDFPIRIFHGLFALSLGAALVLGLTSDDHSPLFAWHIFFGIVSGFLLIVRILIGLISKGPASLSELLKSPFKAIAYLKSLVSGKPTQEGGHNPLASLTYLAMFCLLGLVLLTGFNMQSEFAEESHEALALALLATILLHLAGIAFHTIYHKENVALSMATGRKVGPKSQAIPSGRLVLGVAVLAISALFIAQLGQNFEPSSPSLTIPWINAKVSTGEGDGECGDHEEKRDERHHGHHEEDDDD
;
A
#
# COMPACT_ATOMS: atom_id res chain seq x y z
N MET A 1 37.47 25.67 -9.32
CA MET A 1 36.46 24.78 -8.72
C MET A 1 35.72 25.54 -7.63
N GLN A 2 34.47 25.94 -7.86
CA GLN A 2 33.62 26.46 -6.78
C GLN A 2 33.38 25.32 -5.79
N LYS A 3 33.79 25.52 -4.54
CA LYS A 3 33.46 24.62 -3.44
C LYS A 3 31.96 24.76 -3.21
N ASP A 4 31.19 23.78 -3.65
CA ASP A 4 29.73 23.81 -3.56
C ASP A 4 29.33 23.90 -2.07
N GLU A 5 28.83 25.05 -1.64
CA GLU A 5 28.56 25.30 -0.22
C GLU A 5 27.39 24.45 0.26
N ARG A 6 27.72 23.44 1.09
CA ARG A 6 26.77 22.53 1.74
C ARG A 6 25.97 23.31 2.80
N ASN A 7 24.70 23.54 2.53
CA ASN A 7 23.78 24.26 3.42
C ASN A 7 22.60 23.38 3.82
N LYS A 8 21.89 23.72 4.90
CA LYS A 8 20.59 23.11 5.21
C LYS A 8 19.57 23.57 4.17
N ILE A 9 19.13 22.67 3.32
CA ILE A 9 18.18 22.93 2.22
C ILE A 9 16.88 22.15 2.42
N LEU A 10 15.77 22.71 1.95
CA LEU A 10 14.48 22.01 1.87
C LEU A 10 14.50 21.08 0.65
N VAL A 11 14.17 19.81 0.87
CA VAL A 11 14.16 18.77 -0.18
C VAL A 11 12.83 18.06 -0.31
N TRP A 12 12.04 18.01 0.77
CA TRP A 12 10.70 17.43 0.74
C TRP A 12 9.69 18.48 1.17
N ASP A 13 8.64 18.64 0.36
CA ASP A 13 7.53 19.52 0.70
C ASP A 13 6.65 18.90 1.79
N PHE A 14 5.82 19.71 2.43
CA PHE A 14 4.97 19.25 3.53
C PHE A 14 3.94 18.17 3.13
N PRO A 15 3.25 18.27 1.98
CA PRO A 15 2.31 17.23 1.54
C PRO A 15 2.94 15.83 1.46
N ILE A 16 4.14 15.70 0.87
CA ILE A 16 4.79 14.40 0.70
C ILE A 16 5.18 13.81 2.06
N ARG A 17 5.57 14.63 3.02
CA ARG A 17 5.93 14.17 4.38
C ARG A 17 4.73 13.62 5.14
N ILE A 18 3.61 14.34 5.11
CA ILE A 18 2.37 13.88 5.74
C ILE A 18 1.89 12.59 5.08
N PHE A 19 1.86 12.55 3.75
CA PHE A 19 1.52 11.33 3.02
C PHE A 19 2.42 10.17 3.43
N HIS A 20 3.74 10.32 3.39
CA HIS A 20 4.68 9.24 3.71
C HIS A 20 4.48 8.72 5.14
N GLY A 21 4.32 9.62 6.12
CA GLY A 21 4.08 9.23 7.51
C GLY A 21 2.81 8.43 7.67
N LEU A 22 1.68 8.93 7.15
CA LEU A 22 0.40 8.24 7.23
C LEU A 22 0.41 6.91 6.47
N PHE A 23 0.99 6.89 5.28
CA PHE A 23 1.06 5.71 4.42
C PHE A 23 1.94 4.62 5.02
N ALA A 24 3.11 4.97 5.56
CA ALA A 24 4.00 4.01 6.21
C ALA A 24 3.34 3.38 7.45
N LEU A 25 2.62 4.19 8.23
CA LEU A 25 1.89 3.71 9.41
C LEU A 25 0.73 2.80 9.02
N SER A 26 -0.12 3.20 8.06
CA SER A 26 -1.26 2.39 7.64
C SER A 26 -0.81 1.09 6.97
N LEU A 27 0.16 1.16 6.06
CA LEU A 27 0.66 -0.03 5.36
C LEU A 27 1.38 -0.98 6.32
N GLY A 28 2.18 -0.43 7.25
CA GLY A 28 2.83 -1.22 8.28
C GLY A 28 1.83 -1.92 9.20
N ALA A 29 0.79 -1.22 9.64
CA ALA A 29 -0.28 -1.81 10.44
C ALA A 29 -1.02 -2.92 9.69
N ALA A 30 -1.39 -2.68 8.42
CA ALA A 30 -2.03 -3.68 7.57
C ALA A 30 -1.15 -4.94 7.42
N LEU A 31 0.14 -4.78 7.11
CA LEU A 31 1.07 -5.91 6.99
C LEU A 31 1.22 -6.68 8.29
N VAL A 32 1.44 -5.99 9.42
CA VAL A 32 1.59 -6.64 10.72
C VAL A 32 0.33 -7.43 11.06
N LEU A 33 -0.85 -6.82 10.92
CA LEU A 33 -2.11 -7.48 11.23
C LEU A 33 -2.38 -8.66 10.30
N GLY A 34 -2.13 -8.52 8.99
CA GLY A 34 -2.35 -9.60 8.01
C GLY A 34 -1.38 -10.78 8.17
N LEU A 35 -0.17 -10.56 8.71
CA LEU A 35 0.81 -11.62 8.95
C LEU A 35 0.68 -12.30 10.32
N THR A 36 -0.03 -11.68 11.26
CA THR A 36 -0.06 -12.13 12.67
C THR A 36 -1.46 -12.44 13.19
N SER A 37 -2.51 -12.01 12.49
CA SER A 37 -3.90 -12.27 12.87
C SER A 37 -4.44 -13.43 12.05
N ASP A 38 -5.18 -14.30 12.72
CA ASP A 38 -6.07 -15.28 12.09
C ASP A 38 -7.18 -14.52 11.34
N ASP A 39 -7.55 -14.99 10.15
CA ASP A 39 -8.57 -14.40 9.28
C ASP A 39 -9.99 -14.42 9.90
N HIS A 40 -10.24 -15.32 10.86
CA HIS A 40 -11.48 -15.36 11.64
C HIS A 40 -11.46 -14.44 12.87
N SER A 41 -10.31 -13.80 13.16
CA SER A 41 -10.19 -12.90 14.30
C SER A 41 -10.80 -11.52 14.00
N PRO A 42 -11.49 -10.88 14.95
CA PRO A 42 -11.87 -9.46 14.83
C PRO A 42 -10.67 -8.52 14.61
N LEU A 43 -9.44 -8.97 14.92
CA LEU A 43 -8.22 -8.22 14.61
C LEU A 43 -7.96 -8.15 13.10
N PHE A 44 -8.40 -9.12 12.31
CA PHE A 44 -8.23 -9.13 10.86
C PHE A 44 -9.06 -8.03 10.18
N ALA A 45 -10.20 -7.64 10.75
CA ALA A 45 -10.96 -6.49 10.25
C ALA A 45 -10.12 -5.20 10.23
N TRP A 46 -9.16 -5.05 11.16
CA TRP A 46 -8.21 -3.94 11.15
C TRP A 46 -7.17 -4.04 10.01
N HIS A 47 -6.77 -5.25 9.60
CA HIS A 47 -5.94 -5.42 8.39
C HIS A 47 -6.63 -4.79 7.17
N ILE A 48 -7.92 -5.10 7.00
CA ILE A 48 -8.75 -4.56 5.91
C ILE A 48 -8.92 -3.04 6.03
N PHE A 49 -9.21 -2.55 7.23
CA PHE A 49 -9.32 -1.11 7.50
C PHE A 49 -8.05 -0.35 7.08
N PHE A 50 -6.88 -0.80 7.56
CA PHE A 50 -5.62 -0.16 7.23
C PHE A 50 -5.19 -0.36 5.77
N GLY A 51 -5.60 -1.47 5.14
CA GLY A 51 -5.49 -1.71 3.70
C GLY A 51 -6.24 -0.65 2.89
N ILE A 52 -7.51 -0.39 3.22
CA ILE A 52 -8.33 0.64 2.56
C ILE A 52 -7.73 2.04 2.77
N VAL A 53 -7.27 2.36 3.99
CA VAL A 53 -6.58 3.64 4.25
C VAL A 53 -5.32 3.77 3.38
N SER A 54 -4.54 2.71 3.25
CA SER A 54 -3.33 2.70 2.40
C SER A 54 -3.67 2.90 0.93
N GLY A 55 -4.74 2.26 0.44
CA GLY A 55 -5.23 2.45 -0.93
C GLY A 55 -5.73 3.86 -1.20
N PHE A 56 -6.48 4.45 -0.27
CA PHE A 56 -6.88 5.85 -0.36
C PHE A 56 -5.67 6.80 -0.44
N LEU A 57 -4.68 6.61 0.44
CA LEU A 57 -3.47 7.41 0.45
C LEU A 57 -2.66 7.25 -0.85
N LEU A 58 -2.63 6.04 -1.44
CA LEU A 58 -2.01 5.81 -2.75
C LEU A 58 -2.68 6.66 -3.84
N ILE A 59 -4.01 6.73 -3.86
CA ILE A 59 -4.76 7.60 -4.79
C ILE A 59 -4.38 9.06 -4.57
N VAL A 60 -4.39 9.55 -3.33
CA VAL A 60 -3.96 10.91 -2.99
C VAL A 60 -2.55 11.18 -3.50
N ARG A 61 -1.63 10.22 -3.36
CA ARG A 61 -0.25 10.35 -3.84
C ARG A 61 -0.15 10.45 -5.35
N ILE A 62 -0.93 9.66 -6.08
CA ILE A 62 -1.01 9.72 -7.54
C ILE A 62 -1.52 11.11 -7.97
N LEU A 63 -2.59 11.61 -7.35
CA LEU A 63 -3.14 12.94 -7.62
C LEU A 63 -2.11 14.06 -7.35
N ILE A 64 -1.39 14.00 -6.22
CA ILE A 64 -0.29 14.94 -5.91
C ILE A 64 0.82 14.83 -6.97
N GLY A 65 1.12 13.62 -7.45
CA GLY A 65 2.12 13.37 -8.49
C GLY A 65 1.76 13.99 -9.83
N LEU A 66 0.47 14.05 -10.18
CA LEU A 66 -0.03 14.67 -11.41
C LEU A 66 0.14 16.20 -11.39
N ILE A 67 -0.09 16.85 -10.25
CA ILE A 67 0.04 18.31 -10.09
C ILE A 67 1.48 18.76 -9.79
N SER A 68 2.36 17.84 -9.40
CA SER A 68 3.74 18.15 -9.01
C SER A 68 4.68 18.25 -10.21
N LYS A 69 5.70 19.10 -10.09
CA LYS A 69 6.78 19.25 -11.07
C LYS A 69 8.08 18.73 -10.48
N GLY A 70 8.97 18.23 -11.34
CA GLY A 70 10.29 17.76 -10.92
C GLY A 70 10.24 16.39 -10.23
N PRO A 71 11.11 16.13 -9.23
CA PRO A 71 11.35 14.78 -8.72
C PRO A 71 10.15 14.09 -8.06
N ALA A 72 9.17 14.86 -7.58
CA ALA A 72 7.94 14.34 -6.98
C ALA A 72 6.83 14.00 -7.99
N SER A 73 7.02 14.37 -9.26
CA SER A 73 6.01 14.20 -10.32
C SER A 73 5.84 12.74 -10.75
N LEU A 74 4.64 12.40 -11.20
CA LEU A 74 4.35 11.05 -11.72
C LEU A 74 5.15 10.75 -12.99
N SER A 75 5.36 11.74 -13.85
CA SER A 75 6.14 11.56 -15.09
C SER A 75 7.60 11.22 -14.81
N GLU A 76 8.21 11.80 -13.78
CA GLU A 76 9.57 11.42 -13.38
C GLU A 76 9.61 10.01 -12.77
N LEU A 77 8.57 9.61 -12.03
CA LEU A 77 8.45 8.26 -11.50
C LEU A 77 8.32 7.22 -12.61
N LEU A 78 7.50 7.46 -13.63
CA LEU A 78 7.31 6.53 -14.76
C LEU A 78 8.56 6.36 -15.65
N LYS A 79 9.46 7.34 -15.65
CA LYS A 79 10.76 7.23 -16.35
C LYS A 79 11.79 6.42 -15.57
N SER A 80 11.52 6.08 -14.30
CA SER A 80 12.49 5.43 -13.40
C SER A 80 13.03 4.09 -13.89
N PRO A 81 12.23 3.18 -14.51
CA PRO A 81 12.76 1.91 -15.02
C PRO A 81 13.90 2.11 -16.03
N PHE A 82 13.71 3.02 -16.99
CA PHE A 82 14.72 3.31 -18.00
C PHE A 82 15.98 3.93 -17.40
N LYS A 83 15.84 4.84 -16.43
CA LYS A 83 16.96 5.45 -15.71
C LYS A 83 17.71 4.42 -14.84
N ALA A 84 16.99 3.51 -14.19
CA ALA A 84 17.58 2.47 -13.36
C ALA A 84 18.40 1.47 -14.19
N ILE A 85 17.89 1.05 -15.35
CA ILE A 85 18.64 0.19 -16.28
C ILE A 85 19.89 0.92 -16.80
N ALA A 86 19.77 2.20 -17.18
CA ALA A 86 20.92 3.00 -17.62
C ALA A 86 21.98 3.14 -16.50
N TYR A 87 21.54 3.35 -15.26
CA TYR A 87 22.42 3.43 -14.09
C TYR A 87 23.11 2.10 -13.76
N LEU A 88 22.39 0.98 -13.80
CA LEU A 88 23.00 -0.35 -13.64
C LEU A 88 24.05 -0.63 -14.72
N LYS A 89 23.78 -0.25 -15.98
CA LYS A 89 24.77 -0.34 -17.07
C LYS A 89 25.99 0.56 -16.84
N SER A 90 25.82 1.75 -16.25
CA SER A 90 26.93 2.66 -15.96
C SER A 90 27.83 2.15 -14.82
N LEU A 91 27.24 1.46 -13.84
CA LEU A 91 27.97 0.76 -12.78
C LEU A 91 28.81 -0.40 -13.35
N VAL A 92 28.20 -1.24 -14.19
CA VAL A 92 28.90 -2.38 -14.82
C VAL A 92 30.02 -1.92 -15.76
N SER A 93 29.86 -0.78 -16.42
CA SER A 93 30.89 -0.17 -17.28
C SER A 93 31.93 0.67 -16.52
N GLY A 94 31.88 0.70 -15.19
CA GLY A 94 32.88 1.35 -14.34
C GLY A 94 32.88 2.88 -14.40
N LYS A 95 31.84 3.51 -14.97
CA LYS A 95 31.69 4.97 -15.04
C LYS A 95 30.40 5.39 -14.35
N PRO A 96 30.34 5.36 -13.00
CA PRO A 96 29.16 5.80 -12.27
C PRO A 96 28.89 7.28 -12.59
N THR A 97 27.76 7.55 -13.24
CA THR A 97 27.28 8.92 -13.43
C THR A 97 26.81 9.45 -12.08
N GLN A 98 27.37 10.58 -11.64
CA GLN A 98 26.84 11.32 -10.50
C GLN A 98 25.57 12.05 -10.95
N GLU A 99 24.42 11.39 -10.85
CA GLU A 99 23.15 12.09 -11.02
C GLU A 99 22.83 12.86 -9.73
N GLY A 100 22.89 14.19 -9.79
CA GLY A 100 22.59 15.10 -8.68
C GLY A 100 21.11 15.13 -8.24
N GLY A 101 20.34 14.06 -8.52
CA GLY A 101 18.93 13.89 -8.21
C GLY A 101 18.64 12.71 -7.27
N HIS A 102 17.45 12.10 -7.38
CA HIS A 102 17.15 10.85 -6.67
C HIS A 102 17.95 9.70 -7.28
N ASN A 103 18.43 8.80 -6.41
CA ASN A 103 19.01 7.53 -6.82
C ASN A 103 18.01 6.79 -7.75
N PRO A 104 18.36 6.50 -9.02
CA PRO A 104 17.47 5.82 -9.96
C PRO A 104 16.92 4.49 -9.43
N LEU A 105 17.70 3.77 -8.62
CA LEU A 105 17.26 2.54 -7.95
C LEU A 105 16.19 2.82 -6.91
N ALA A 106 16.32 3.90 -6.12
CA ALA A 106 15.31 4.26 -5.13
C ALA A 106 13.97 4.61 -5.79
N SER A 107 13.99 5.33 -6.91
CA SER A 107 12.76 5.65 -7.66
C SER A 107 12.11 4.39 -8.27
N LEU A 108 12.91 3.41 -8.69
CA LEU A 108 12.40 2.12 -9.15
C LEU A 108 11.73 1.33 -8.02
N THR A 109 12.32 1.32 -6.82
CA THR A 109 11.74 0.67 -5.65
C THR A 109 10.37 1.26 -5.30
N TYR A 110 10.21 2.59 -5.35
CA TYR A 110 8.91 3.23 -5.10
C TYR A 110 7.85 2.87 -6.15
N LEU A 111 8.24 2.83 -7.43
CA LEU A 111 7.33 2.41 -8.50
C LEU A 111 6.88 0.95 -8.29
N ALA A 112 7.82 0.06 -7.96
CA ALA A 112 7.51 -1.34 -7.64
C ALA A 112 6.54 -1.44 -6.46
N MET A 113 6.76 -0.70 -5.37
CA MET A 113 5.86 -0.67 -4.22
C MET A 113 4.45 -0.18 -4.58
N PHE A 114 4.32 0.86 -5.41
CA PHE A 114 3.00 1.37 -5.81
C PHE A 114 2.26 0.40 -6.71
N CYS A 115 2.95 -0.25 -7.65
CA CYS A 115 2.37 -1.28 -8.50
C CYS A 115 1.93 -2.50 -7.68
N LEU A 116 2.82 -3.01 -6.81
CA LEU A 116 2.51 -4.16 -5.96
C LEU A 116 1.36 -3.85 -5.01
N LEU A 117 1.35 -2.70 -4.34
CA LEU A 117 0.23 -2.31 -3.48
C LEU A 117 -1.08 -2.20 -4.28
N GLY A 118 -1.04 -1.63 -5.49
CA GLY A 118 -2.22 -1.58 -6.37
C GLY A 118 -2.76 -2.98 -6.67
N LEU A 119 -1.88 -3.94 -6.97
CA LEU A 119 -2.27 -5.33 -7.23
C LEU A 119 -2.80 -6.02 -5.96
N VAL A 120 -2.15 -5.84 -4.81
CA VAL A 120 -2.60 -6.37 -3.50
C VAL A 120 -4.00 -5.84 -3.17
N LEU A 121 -4.28 -4.56 -3.42
CA LEU A 121 -5.61 -4.00 -3.19
C LEU A 121 -6.64 -4.59 -4.15
N LEU A 122 -6.29 -4.77 -5.43
CA LEU A 122 -7.20 -5.36 -6.41
C LEU A 122 -7.57 -6.80 -6.07
N THR A 123 -6.59 -7.63 -5.68
CA THR A 123 -6.86 -9.00 -5.22
C THR A 123 -7.61 -8.99 -3.89
N GLY A 124 -7.24 -8.09 -2.96
CA GLY A 124 -7.89 -7.88 -1.67
C GLY A 124 -9.38 -7.56 -1.77
N PHE A 125 -9.75 -6.67 -2.70
CA PHE A 125 -11.16 -6.34 -2.95
C PHE A 125 -11.95 -7.46 -3.63
N ASN A 126 -11.27 -8.43 -4.24
CA ASN A 126 -11.89 -9.50 -5.01
C ASN A 126 -11.56 -10.88 -4.44
N MET A 127 -11.70 -11.02 -3.12
CA MET A 127 -11.36 -12.23 -2.39
C MET A 127 -12.45 -13.30 -2.47
N GLN A 128 -12.76 -13.75 -3.69
CA GLN A 128 -13.85 -14.70 -3.97
C GLN A 128 -13.35 -16.03 -4.53
N SER A 129 -12.04 -16.19 -4.71
CA SER A 129 -11.45 -17.37 -5.33
C SER A 129 -10.10 -17.66 -4.69
N GLU A 130 -9.76 -18.95 -4.57
CA GLU A 130 -8.43 -19.44 -4.17
C GLU A 130 -7.30 -18.69 -4.89
N PHE A 131 -7.45 -18.47 -6.20
CA PHE A 131 -6.44 -17.75 -6.98
C PHE A 131 -6.23 -16.31 -6.51
N ALA A 132 -7.29 -15.62 -6.09
CA ALA A 132 -7.19 -14.25 -5.59
C ALA A 132 -6.50 -14.21 -4.22
N GLU A 133 -6.76 -15.20 -3.37
CA GLU A 133 -6.16 -15.37 -2.06
C GLU A 133 -4.66 -15.65 -2.16
N GLU A 134 -4.30 -16.71 -2.90
CA GLU A 134 -2.90 -17.04 -3.18
C GLU A 134 -2.15 -15.87 -3.82
N SER A 135 -2.81 -15.17 -4.77
CA SER A 135 -2.21 -14.00 -5.40
C SER A 135 -2.03 -12.85 -4.41
N HIS A 136 -2.99 -12.61 -3.52
CA HIS A 136 -2.89 -11.56 -2.50
C HIS A 136 -1.74 -11.83 -1.55
N GLU A 137 -1.62 -13.05 -1.04
CA GLU A 137 -0.52 -13.46 -0.17
C GLU A 137 0.83 -13.30 -0.87
N ALA A 138 0.97 -13.85 -2.10
CA ALA A 138 2.21 -13.77 -2.87
C ALA A 138 2.60 -12.32 -3.18
N LEU A 139 1.65 -11.48 -3.58
CA LEU A 139 1.88 -10.06 -3.86
C LEU A 139 2.21 -9.28 -2.58
N ALA A 140 1.57 -9.60 -1.44
CA ALA A 140 1.84 -8.98 -0.15
C ALA A 140 3.25 -9.33 0.35
N LEU A 141 3.68 -10.59 0.19
CA LEU A 141 5.05 -11.02 0.48
C LEU A 141 6.07 -10.31 -0.43
N ALA A 142 5.78 -10.19 -1.72
CA ALA A 142 6.63 -9.43 -2.64
C ALA A 142 6.71 -7.94 -2.27
N LEU A 143 5.59 -7.35 -1.85
CA LEU A 143 5.54 -5.98 -1.34
C LEU A 143 6.37 -5.83 -0.07
N LEU A 144 6.25 -6.76 0.89
CA LEU A 144 7.04 -6.78 2.12
C LEU A 144 8.53 -6.88 1.80
N ALA A 145 8.94 -7.81 0.93
CA ALA A 145 10.33 -7.94 0.50
C ALA A 145 10.86 -6.64 -0.11
N THR A 146 10.04 -5.96 -0.91
CA THR A 146 10.39 -4.66 -1.51
C THR A 146 10.53 -3.56 -0.46
N ILE A 147 9.66 -3.54 0.55
CA ILE A 147 9.77 -2.62 1.71
C ILE A 147 11.05 -2.89 2.49
N LEU A 148 11.37 -4.14 2.77
CA LEU A 148 12.61 -4.50 3.47
C LEU A 148 13.85 -4.10 2.67
N LEU A 149 13.84 -4.30 1.35
CA LEU A 149 14.90 -3.83 0.45
C LEU A 149 15.04 -2.30 0.48
N HIS A 150 13.92 -1.58 0.50
CA HIS A 150 13.91 -0.12 0.63
C HIS A 150 14.55 0.34 1.95
N LEU A 151 14.16 -0.27 3.08
CA LEU A 151 14.71 0.06 4.39
C LEU A 151 16.20 -0.30 4.48
N ALA A 152 16.62 -1.43 3.91
CA ALA A 152 18.03 -1.80 3.81
C ALA A 152 18.82 -0.77 2.98
N GLY A 153 18.26 -0.29 1.87
CA GLY A 153 18.84 0.79 1.07
C GLY A 153 19.01 2.09 1.85
N ILE A 154 18.02 2.48 2.66
CA ILE A 154 18.10 3.65 3.56
C ILE A 154 19.21 3.45 4.61
N ALA A 155 19.26 2.27 5.24
CA ALA A 155 20.27 1.95 6.25
C ALA A 155 21.67 2.00 5.65
N PHE A 156 21.87 1.36 4.49
CA PHE A 156 23.12 1.40 3.76
C PHE A 156 23.54 2.83 3.42
N HIS A 157 22.64 3.63 2.87
CA HIS A 157 22.93 5.04 2.56
C HIS A 157 23.28 5.84 3.81
N THR A 158 22.55 5.63 4.91
CA THR A 158 22.77 6.35 6.16
C THR A 158 24.12 6.00 6.79
N ILE A 159 24.53 4.73 6.75
CA ILE A 159 25.81 4.27 7.29
C ILE A 159 26.98 4.72 6.40
N TYR A 160 26.87 4.52 5.08
CA TYR A 160 27.99 4.77 4.16
C TYR A 160 28.19 6.26 3.88
N HIS A 161 27.09 7.00 3.63
CA HIS A 161 27.16 8.43 3.35
C HIS A 161 27.09 9.30 4.59
N LYS A 162 26.85 8.72 5.78
CA LYS A 162 26.69 9.45 7.07
C LYS A 162 25.62 10.54 7.00
N GLU A 163 24.61 10.33 6.16
CA GLU A 163 23.49 11.25 5.96
C GLU A 163 22.19 10.57 6.40
N ASN A 164 21.52 11.13 7.40
CA ASN A 164 20.27 10.58 7.91
C ASN A 164 19.11 10.88 6.96
N VAL A 165 18.86 9.96 6.03
CA VAL A 165 17.81 10.08 5.02
C VAL A 165 16.43 10.04 5.66
N ALA A 166 16.22 9.18 6.66
CA ALA A 166 14.95 9.08 7.37
C ALA A 166 14.59 10.40 8.08
N LEU A 167 15.57 11.02 8.76
CA LEU A 167 15.38 12.33 9.38
C LEU A 167 15.14 13.43 8.34
N SER A 168 15.77 13.34 7.16
CA SER A 168 15.50 14.27 6.07
C SER A 168 14.05 14.19 5.60
N MET A 169 13.45 13.00 5.62
CA MET A 169 12.04 12.80 5.29
C MET A 169 11.13 13.45 6.34
N ALA A 170 11.41 13.23 7.63
CA ALA A 170 10.62 13.84 8.71
C ALA A 170 10.74 15.37 8.76
N THR A 171 11.98 15.90 8.72
CA THR A 171 12.24 17.34 8.82
C THR A 171 12.05 18.09 7.51
N GLY A 172 11.98 17.36 6.39
CA GLY A 172 11.97 17.88 5.03
C GLY A 172 13.29 18.51 4.58
N ARG A 173 14.33 18.50 5.42
CA ARG A 173 15.59 19.22 5.18
C ARG A 173 16.78 18.27 5.19
N LYS A 174 17.76 18.53 4.31
CA LYS A 174 19.05 17.84 4.30
C LYS A 174 20.20 18.84 4.15
N VAL A 175 21.43 18.42 4.42
CA VAL A 175 22.63 19.24 4.17
C VAL A 175 23.14 18.94 2.77
N GLY A 176 22.99 19.88 1.84
CA GLY A 176 23.29 19.66 0.43
C GLY A 176 23.55 20.96 -0.35
N PRO A 177 23.90 20.83 -1.64
CA PRO A 177 24.11 21.98 -2.51
C PRO A 177 22.78 22.69 -2.82
N LYS A 178 22.81 24.02 -2.92
CA LYS A 178 21.59 24.84 -3.12
C LYS A 178 20.81 24.48 -4.40
N SER A 179 21.49 23.92 -5.40
CA SER A 179 20.88 23.43 -6.64
C SER A 179 19.82 22.35 -6.43
N GLN A 180 19.85 21.64 -5.31
CA GLN A 180 18.89 20.60 -4.96
C GLN A 180 17.71 21.10 -4.11
N ALA A 181 17.67 22.38 -3.75
CA ALA A 181 16.62 22.93 -2.90
C ALA A 181 15.30 23.11 -3.69
N ILE A 182 14.19 22.67 -3.11
CA ILE A 182 12.86 23.00 -3.65
C ILE A 182 12.45 24.43 -3.26
N PRO A 183 11.68 25.14 -4.10
CA PRO A 183 11.36 26.54 -3.89
C PRO A 183 10.36 26.81 -2.75
N SER A 184 9.50 25.86 -2.41
CA SER A 184 8.54 26.02 -1.31
C SER A 184 8.12 24.69 -0.69
N GLY A 185 7.71 24.74 0.59
CA GLY A 185 7.19 23.59 1.32
C GLY A 185 5.68 23.33 1.13
N ARG A 186 4.98 24.14 0.32
CA ARG A 186 3.55 23.99 -0.03
C ARG A 186 2.64 23.68 1.17
N LEU A 187 2.74 24.47 2.24
CA LEU A 187 2.05 24.23 3.52
C LEU A 187 0.53 24.07 3.36
N VAL A 188 -0.12 24.97 2.61
CA VAL A 188 -1.58 24.93 2.39
C VAL A 188 -2.01 23.59 1.76
N LEU A 189 -1.30 23.13 0.73
CA LEU A 189 -1.58 21.83 0.12
C LEU A 189 -1.38 20.69 1.11
N GLY A 190 -0.37 20.77 1.98
CA GLY A 190 -0.12 19.72 2.97
C GLY A 190 -1.18 19.69 4.08
N VAL A 191 -1.69 20.84 4.50
CA VAL A 191 -2.83 20.93 5.43
C VAL A 191 -4.10 20.38 4.78
N ALA A 192 -4.35 20.71 3.51
CA ALA A 192 -5.49 20.17 2.77
C ALA A 192 -5.42 18.64 2.66
N VAL A 193 -4.25 18.08 2.31
CA VAL A 193 -4.03 16.63 2.25
C VAL A 193 -4.24 15.99 3.62
N LEU A 194 -3.70 16.58 4.69
CA LEU A 194 -3.90 16.08 6.05
C LEU A 194 -5.39 16.06 6.43
N ALA A 195 -6.11 17.16 6.19
CA ALA A 195 -7.53 17.28 6.52
C ALA A 195 -8.39 16.30 5.73
N ILE A 196 -8.15 16.15 4.42
CA ILE A 196 -8.85 15.21 3.56
C ILE A 196 -8.61 13.77 4.01
N SER A 197 -7.37 13.40 4.31
CA SER A 197 -7.05 12.05 4.81
C SER A 197 -7.66 11.79 6.19
N ALA A 198 -7.61 12.77 7.10
CA ALA A 198 -8.22 12.65 8.41
C ALA A 198 -9.75 12.50 8.32
N LEU A 199 -10.40 13.26 7.44
CA LEU A 199 -11.84 13.15 7.19
C LEU A 199 -12.21 11.77 6.65
N PHE A 200 -11.47 11.27 5.65
CA PHE A 200 -11.70 9.94 5.10
C PHE A 200 -11.54 8.84 6.17
N ILE A 201 -10.46 8.89 6.95
CA ILE A 201 -10.21 7.92 8.03
C ILE A 201 -11.31 7.99 9.09
N ALA A 202 -11.75 9.19 9.48
CA ALA A 202 -12.84 9.36 10.44
C ALA A 202 -14.16 8.80 9.93
N GLN A 203 -14.51 9.05 8.66
CA GLN A 203 -15.72 8.50 8.04
C GLN A 203 -15.66 6.99 7.87
N LEU A 204 -14.49 6.45 7.51
CA LEU A 204 -14.29 5.01 7.45
C LEU A 204 -14.45 4.39 8.83
N GLY A 205 -13.90 5.02 9.87
CA GLY A 205 -14.01 4.60 11.27
C GLY A 205 -15.45 4.63 11.80
N GLN A 206 -16.28 5.60 11.38
CA GLN A 206 -17.70 5.63 11.72
C GLN A 206 -18.50 4.46 11.12
N ASN A 207 -18.03 3.93 9.99
CA ASN A 207 -18.62 2.77 9.32
C ASN A 207 -17.97 1.44 9.73
N PHE A 208 -16.99 1.47 10.63
CA PHE A 208 -16.16 0.32 10.97
C PHE A 208 -16.62 -0.31 12.28
N GLU A 209 -17.06 -1.56 12.17
CA GLU A 209 -17.34 -2.44 13.29
C GLU A 209 -16.54 -3.74 13.06
N PRO A 210 -15.59 -4.12 13.95
CA PRO A 210 -14.73 -5.28 13.73
C PRO A 210 -15.46 -6.61 13.53
N SER A 211 -16.68 -6.73 14.05
CA SER A 211 -17.53 -7.92 13.94
C SER A 211 -18.57 -7.83 12.81
N SER A 212 -18.61 -6.73 12.05
CA SER A 212 -19.52 -6.62 10.90
C SER A 212 -19.01 -7.50 9.76
N PRO A 213 -19.91 -8.12 8.96
CA PRO A 213 -19.51 -8.88 7.76
C PRO A 213 -19.08 -7.98 6.60
N SER A 214 -19.33 -6.67 6.68
CA SER A 214 -18.89 -5.74 5.65
C SER A 214 -18.50 -4.37 6.17
N LEU A 215 -17.57 -3.73 5.47
CA LEU A 215 -17.15 -2.35 5.66
C LEU A 215 -17.53 -1.52 4.43
N THR A 216 -18.21 -0.39 4.66
CA THR A 216 -18.61 0.53 3.58
C THR A 216 -17.58 1.65 3.41
N ILE A 217 -16.97 1.73 2.23
CA ILE A 217 -15.99 2.74 1.87
C ILE A 217 -16.70 4.10 1.67
N PRO A 218 -16.28 5.17 2.38
CA PRO A 218 -16.81 6.51 2.17
C PRO A 218 -16.69 6.99 0.72
N TRP A 219 -17.60 7.87 0.30
CA TRP A 219 -17.63 8.60 -0.98
C TRP A 219 -17.97 7.77 -2.22
N ILE A 220 -17.66 6.48 -2.22
CA ILE A 220 -18.00 5.56 -3.32
C ILE A 220 -19.09 4.56 -2.94
N ASN A 221 -19.45 4.46 -1.65
CA ASN A 221 -20.46 3.53 -1.12
C ASN A 221 -20.23 2.06 -1.53
N ALA A 222 -18.98 1.69 -1.80
CA ALA A 222 -18.59 0.31 -2.09
C ALA A 222 -18.53 -0.49 -0.78
N LYS A 223 -19.03 -1.72 -0.80
CA LYS A 223 -18.93 -2.65 0.33
C LYS A 223 -17.80 -3.64 0.10
N VAL A 224 -17.03 -3.88 1.15
CA VAL A 224 -15.93 -4.84 1.19
C VAL A 224 -16.25 -5.86 2.27
N SER A 225 -16.10 -7.15 1.95
CA SER A 225 -16.27 -8.22 2.94
C SER A 225 -15.16 -8.14 3.98
N THR A 226 -15.49 -8.22 5.27
CA THR A 226 -14.53 -8.12 6.39
C THR A 226 -14.19 -9.45 7.04
N GLY A 227 -14.72 -10.55 6.50
CA GLY A 227 -14.73 -11.89 7.07
C GLY A 227 -16.13 -12.46 6.93
N GLU A 228 -16.26 -13.77 6.72
CA GLU A 228 -17.56 -14.42 6.64
C GLU A 228 -18.33 -14.14 7.92
N GLY A 229 -19.38 -13.31 7.83
CA GLY A 229 -20.40 -13.33 8.85
C GLY A 229 -21.07 -14.68 8.77
N ASP A 230 -20.87 -15.49 9.81
CA ASP A 230 -21.60 -16.70 10.12
C ASP A 230 -23.09 -16.50 9.81
N GLY A 231 -23.48 -16.99 8.63
CA GLY A 231 -24.72 -16.57 7.99
C GLY A 231 -25.08 -17.41 6.79
N GLU A 232 -24.81 -18.72 6.85
CA GLU A 232 -25.65 -19.82 6.37
C GLU A 232 -24.91 -21.15 6.59
N CYS A 233 -24.99 -21.69 7.81
CA CYS A 233 -25.17 -23.14 7.92
C CYS A 233 -26.49 -23.43 7.22
N GLY A 234 -26.44 -23.64 5.91
CA GLY A 234 -27.49 -24.37 5.23
C GLY A 234 -27.49 -25.76 5.83
N ASP A 235 -28.41 -25.98 6.76
CA ASP A 235 -28.86 -27.31 7.14
C ASP A 235 -29.17 -28.08 5.85
N HIS A 236 -28.21 -28.84 5.35
CA HIS A 236 -28.52 -30.05 4.64
C HIS A 236 -29.03 -31.03 5.70
N GLU A 237 -30.25 -30.78 6.16
CA GLU A 237 -31.14 -31.80 6.67
C GLU A 237 -31.05 -32.97 5.71
N GLU A 238 -30.43 -34.03 6.20
CA GLU A 238 -30.61 -35.39 5.74
C GLU A 238 -32.11 -35.64 5.58
N LYS A 239 -32.65 -35.42 4.37
CA LYS A 239 -33.92 -36.02 3.97
C LYS A 239 -33.70 -37.50 3.68
N ARG A 240 -33.33 -38.24 4.74
CA ARG A 240 -33.85 -39.57 4.96
C ARG A 240 -35.24 -39.36 5.55
N ASP A 241 -36.26 -39.47 4.71
CA ASP A 241 -37.41 -40.28 5.08
C ASP A 241 -38.33 -40.56 3.89
N GLU A 242 -38.61 -41.86 3.77
CA GLU A 242 -39.95 -42.42 3.57
C GLU A 242 -40.71 -41.96 2.32
N ARG A 243 -40.41 -42.63 1.20
CA ARG A 243 -41.44 -42.88 0.18
C ARG A 243 -41.96 -44.31 0.30
N HIS A 244 -43.09 -44.39 0.99
CA HIS A 244 -44.26 -45.21 0.66
C HIS A 244 -44.05 -46.72 0.57
N HIS A 245 -44.32 -47.38 1.70
CA HIS A 245 -45.13 -48.59 1.69
C HIS A 245 -46.50 -48.30 1.06
N GLY A 246 -46.78 -48.96 -0.06
CA GLY A 246 -48.11 -49.12 -0.64
C GLY A 246 -48.33 -50.61 -0.88
N HIS A 247 -49.16 -51.21 -0.03
CA HIS A 247 -49.69 -52.57 -0.17
C HIS A 247 -50.30 -52.79 -1.55
N HIS A 248 -49.98 -53.93 -2.16
CA HIS A 248 -50.88 -54.67 -3.03
C HIS A 248 -50.74 -56.16 -2.69
N GLU A 249 -51.61 -56.60 -1.78
CA GLU A 249 -52.31 -57.89 -1.85
C GLU A 249 -53.18 -57.83 -3.12
N GLU A 250 -53.44 -58.85 -3.93
CA GLU A 250 -53.60 -60.30 -3.81
C GLU A 250 -53.46 -60.85 -5.26
N ASP A 251 -53.05 -62.11 -5.41
CA ASP A 251 -53.75 -63.09 -6.28
C ASP A 251 -53.00 -64.44 -6.17
N ASP A 252 -53.70 -65.38 -5.54
CA ASP A 252 -53.43 -66.81 -5.48
C ASP A 252 -53.60 -67.48 -6.87
N ASP A 253 -52.85 -68.56 -7.11
CA ASP A 253 -53.36 -69.88 -7.55
C ASP A 253 -52.29 -70.69 -8.31
N ASP A 254 -52.00 -71.87 -7.73
CA ASP A 254 -51.55 -73.17 -8.28
C ASP A 254 -50.35 -73.30 -9.24
#